data_AF-A0A0G1R7V3-F1
#
_entry.id   AF-A0A0G1R7V3-F1
#
_cell.length_a   1.000
_cell.length_b   1.000
_cell.length_c   1.000
_cell.angle_alpha   90.00
_cell.angle_beta   90.00
_cell.angle_gamma   90.00
#
_symmetry.space_group_name_H-M   'P 1'
#
loop_
_entity.id
_entity.type
_entity.pdbx_description
1 polymer ?
#
loop_
_entity_poly.entity_id
_entity_poly.type
_entity_poly.pdbx_seq_one_letter_code
_entity_poly.pdbx_strand_id
1 'polypeptide(L)'
;MRKQSVKVKYLLWGFFLFLTILAFFTRVLLPLETTFLDIINRLLLGYKQVTNNTAEFNTTNNGGRVIAKRSDEFQSVFTIDRGVPIGTKVLSGDVFVGVVIGGGSSSSKVQSIASPSSHTQGVFENSGIPSDFEGRGAGLLSTKIPRGITVAEGDTIVHDEGRKLIIGTVAEIIDILSDPFLTIIVQSPINITTLKNIEILTL
;
A
#
# COMPACT_ATOMS: atom_id res chain seq x y z
N MET A 1 65.71 24.57 -27.69
CA MET A 1 64.60 24.17 -26.78
C MET A 1 64.16 25.40 -25.98
N ARG A 2 62.99 25.99 -26.28
CA ARG A 2 62.47 27.18 -25.57
C ARG A 2 61.57 26.73 -24.42
N LYS A 3 62.02 26.91 -23.17
CA LYS A 3 61.20 26.71 -21.96
C LYS A 3 60.13 27.81 -21.92
N GLN A 4 58.86 27.45 -22.15
CA GLN A 4 57.74 28.35 -21.90
C GLN A 4 57.55 28.49 -20.38
N SER A 5 57.87 29.65 -19.83
CA SER A 5 57.51 29.98 -18.45
C SER A 5 56.00 30.26 -18.41
N VAL A 6 55.25 29.38 -17.77
CA VAL A 6 53.84 29.65 -17.45
C VAL A 6 53.80 30.93 -16.60
N LYS A 7 53.11 31.96 -17.08
CA LYS A 7 53.04 33.26 -16.38
C LYS A 7 52.38 33.03 -15.02
N VAL A 8 53.13 33.26 -13.94
CA VAL A 8 52.73 33.09 -12.52
C VAL A 8 51.35 33.69 -12.20
N LYS A 9 50.93 34.71 -12.96
CA LYS A 9 49.60 35.33 -12.87
C LYS A 9 48.43 34.36 -13.09
N TYR A 10 48.57 33.35 -13.96
CA TYR A 10 47.51 32.37 -14.21
C TYR A 10 47.38 31.34 -13.08
N LEU A 11 48.49 31.04 -12.39
CA LEU A 11 48.50 30.14 -11.24
C LEU A 11 47.73 30.75 -10.05
N LEU A 12 47.96 32.04 -9.80
CA LEU A 12 47.25 32.81 -8.76
C LEU A 12 45.75 32.93 -9.02
N TRP A 13 45.35 33.16 -10.27
CA TRP A 13 43.93 33.22 -10.63
C TRP A 13 43.22 31.86 -10.52
N GLY A 14 43.88 30.77 -10.92
CA GLY A 14 43.33 29.42 -10.77
C GLY A 14 43.12 29.03 -9.30
N PHE A 15 44.07 29.40 -8.42
CA PHE A 15 43.96 29.13 -6.99
C PHE A 15 42.79 29.89 -6.33
N PHE A 16 42.56 31.14 -6.74
CA PHE A 16 41.45 31.93 -6.24
C PHE A 16 40.08 31.36 -6.67
N LEU A 17 39.97 30.90 -7.93
CA LEU A 17 38.76 30.24 -8.43
C LEU A 17 38.50 28.91 -7.71
N PHE A 18 39.55 28.14 -7.41
CA PHE A 18 39.42 26.90 -6.66
C PHE A 18 38.92 27.14 -5.23
N LEU A 19 39.43 28.18 -4.56
CA LEU A 19 38.99 28.59 -3.23
C LEU A 19 37.52 29.04 -3.19
N THR A 20 37.04 29.76 -4.21
CA THR A 20 35.64 30.18 -4.27
C THR A 20 34.69 29.02 -4.54
N ILE A 21 35.07 28.07 -5.40
CA ILE A 21 34.30 26.84 -5.63
C ILE A 21 34.27 25.97 -4.36
N LEU A 22 35.40 25.83 -3.66
CA LEU A 22 35.48 25.07 -2.42
C LEU A 22 34.66 25.73 -1.29
N ALA A 23 34.68 27.07 -1.21
CA ALA A 23 33.86 27.82 -0.28
C ALA A 23 32.35 27.69 -0.60
N PHE A 24 31.97 27.63 -1.88
CA PHE A 24 30.58 27.39 -2.29
C PHE A 24 30.13 25.98 -1.91
N PHE A 25 30.95 24.96 -2.19
CA PHE A 25 30.67 23.57 -1.81
C PHE A 25 30.49 23.42 -0.29
N THR A 26 31.38 24.02 0.50
CA THR A 26 31.27 23.95 1.96
C THR A 26 30.07 24.72 2.51
N ARG A 27 29.72 25.88 1.95
CA ARG A 27 28.56 26.65 2.44
C ARG A 27 27.20 26.14 1.98
N VAL A 28 27.12 25.51 0.81
CA VAL A 28 25.84 25.10 0.21
C VAL A 28 25.58 23.61 0.41
N LEU A 29 26.59 22.75 0.25
CA LEU A 29 26.41 21.30 0.27
C LEU A 29 26.33 20.73 1.70
N LEU A 30 27.12 21.26 2.65
CA LEU A 30 27.09 20.79 4.05
C LEU A 30 25.74 21.01 4.77
N PRO A 31 25.05 22.17 4.64
CA PRO A 31 23.74 22.33 5.29
C PRO A 31 22.65 21.44 4.67
N LEU A 32 22.80 21.01 3.41
CA LEU A 32 21.88 20.06 2.77
C LEU A 32 21.92 18.70 3.47
N GLU A 33 23.08 18.18 3.85
CA GLU A 33 23.14 16.90 4.58
C GLU A 33 22.51 17.00 5.96
N THR A 34 22.74 18.09 6.69
CA THR A 34 22.15 18.25 8.04
C THR A 34 20.63 18.41 8.01
N THR A 35 20.09 19.09 6.99
CA THR A 35 18.64 19.23 6.83
C THR A 35 18.00 17.94 6.35
N PHE A 36 18.63 17.20 5.43
CA PHE A 36 18.17 15.88 5.03
C PHE A 36 18.18 14.89 6.20
N LEU A 37 19.23 14.88 7.01
CA LEU A 37 19.31 14.03 8.19
C LEU A 37 18.28 14.43 9.26
N ASP A 38 18.01 15.72 9.45
CA ASP A 38 16.95 16.17 10.38
C ASP A 38 15.55 15.79 9.86
N ILE A 39 15.31 15.88 8.55
CA ILE A 39 14.05 15.43 7.93
C ILE A 39 13.88 13.91 8.09
N ILE A 40 14.93 13.13 7.82
CA ILE A 40 14.92 11.66 8.01
C ILE A 40 14.71 11.32 9.48
N ASN A 41 15.37 12.01 10.41
CA ASN A 41 15.19 11.79 11.83
C ASN A 41 13.78 12.19 12.30
N ARG A 42 13.19 13.27 11.79
CA ARG A 42 11.80 13.64 12.07
C ARG A 42 10.80 12.64 11.50
N LEU A 43 11.05 12.09 10.31
CA LEU A 43 10.25 11.02 9.73
C LEU A 43 10.38 9.72 10.53
N LEU A 44 11.59 9.34 10.94
CA LEU A 44 11.85 8.17 11.78
C LEU A 44 11.28 8.33 13.18
N LEU A 45 11.37 9.51 13.79
CA LEU A 45 10.77 9.80 15.09
C LEU A 45 9.24 9.86 15.00
N GLY A 46 8.69 10.40 13.92
CA GLY A 46 7.26 10.32 13.62
C GLY A 46 6.79 8.87 13.46
N TYR A 47 7.55 8.04 12.75
CA TYR A 47 7.31 6.61 12.64
C TYR A 47 7.39 5.91 14.00
N LYS A 48 8.41 6.23 14.82
CA LYS A 48 8.64 5.65 16.15
C LYS A 48 7.57 6.08 17.17
N GLN A 49 7.02 7.29 17.07
CA GLN A 49 5.88 7.69 17.90
C GLN A 49 4.59 6.98 17.50
N VAL A 50 4.38 6.69 16.21
CA VAL A 50 3.28 5.82 15.75
C VAL A 50 3.45 4.39 16.29
N THR A 51 4.69 3.89 16.40
CA THR A 51 4.98 2.55 16.98
C THR A 51 4.95 2.50 18.51
N ASN A 52 5.25 3.60 19.20
CA ASN A 52 5.20 3.64 20.67
C ASN A 52 3.80 3.95 21.22
N ASN A 53 2.97 4.67 20.46
CA ASN A 53 1.54 4.81 20.77
C ASN A 53 0.72 3.55 20.46
N THR A 54 1.35 2.53 19.86
CA THR A 54 0.73 1.21 19.65
C THR A 54 0.88 0.27 20.86
N ALA A 55 1.69 0.62 21.86
CA ALA A 55 1.91 -0.21 23.05
C ALA A 55 0.89 0.00 24.19
N GLU A 56 -0.09 0.88 24.02
CA GLU A 56 -1.19 1.11 24.98
C GLU A 56 -2.59 0.87 24.40
N PHE A 57 -2.71 0.04 23.35
CA PHE A 57 -4.01 -0.53 22.98
C PHE A 57 -4.35 -1.68 23.92
N ASN A 58 -4.71 -1.34 25.16
CA ASN A 58 -5.29 -2.25 26.12
C ASN A 58 -6.49 -2.98 25.49
N THR A 59 -6.41 -4.31 25.45
CA THR A 59 -7.45 -5.30 25.13
C THR A 59 -8.87 -4.81 25.42
N THR A 60 -9.70 -4.55 24.39
CA THR A 60 -11.18 -4.74 24.38
C THR A 60 -11.81 -4.18 23.10
N ASN A 61 -12.53 -5.05 22.37
CA ASN A 61 -13.42 -4.74 21.24
C ASN A 61 -12.74 -4.37 19.89
N ASN A 62 -12.31 -5.39 19.13
CA ASN A 62 -11.81 -5.25 17.75
C ASN A 62 -12.88 -4.74 16.76
N GLY A 63 -14.13 -4.60 17.21
CA GLY A 63 -15.23 -4.08 16.41
C GLY A 63 -15.16 -2.57 16.19
N GLY A 64 -15.52 -2.14 14.98
CA GLY A 64 -15.74 -0.73 14.61
C GLY A 64 -16.98 -0.60 13.74
N ARG A 65 -17.41 0.65 13.50
CA ARG A 65 -18.57 0.96 12.68
C ARG A 65 -18.21 1.85 11.50
N VAL A 66 -18.79 1.54 10.35
CA VAL A 66 -18.68 2.38 9.15
C VAL A 66 -19.58 3.60 9.33
N ILE A 67 -18.96 4.78 9.41
CA ILE A 67 -19.64 6.07 9.64
C ILE A 67 -19.82 6.90 8.37
N ALA A 68 -18.99 6.65 7.36
CA ALA A 68 -19.14 7.29 6.06
C ALA A 68 -18.72 6.33 4.95
N LYS A 69 -19.35 6.48 3.78
CA LYS A 69 -18.97 5.78 2.56
C LYS A 69 -18.86 6.83 1.47
N ARG A 70 -17.75 6.83 0.74
CA ARG A 70 -17.57 7.69 -0.42
C ARG A 70 -17.72 6.84 -1.66
N SER A 71 -18.76 7.14 -2.44
CA SER A 71 -19.05 6.47 -3.72
C SER A 71 -18.79 7.40 -4.91
N ASP A 72 -18.34 8.63 -4.64
CA ASP A 72 -18.06 9.70 -5.60
C ASP A 72 -16.62 9.65 -6.13
N GLU A 73 -15.72 8.96 -5.42
CA GLU A 73 -14.36 8.70 -5.87
C GLU A 73 -14.31 7.41 -6.70
N PHE A 74 -13.45 7.37 -7.73
CA PHE A 74 -13.19 6.16 -8.53
C PHE A 74 -12.77 4.97 -7.64
N GLN A 75 -12.23 5.25 -6.46
CA GLN A 75 -11.88 4.27 -5.46
C GLN A 75 -13.02 4.06 -4.45
N SER A 76 -13.28 2.80 -4.10
CA SER A 76 -14.25 2.45 -3.06
C SER A 76 -13.61 2.60 -1.67
N VAL A 77 -13.80 3.78 -1.06
CA VAL A 77 -13.25 4.12 0.26
C VAL A 77 -14.38 4.37 1.26
N PHE A 78 -14.23 3.85 2.48
CA PHE A 78 -15.15 4.09 3.58
C PHE A 78 -14.40 4.51 4.85
N THR A 79 -15.10 5.22 5.74
CA THR A 79 -14.54 5.72 7.00
C THR A 79 -15.11 4.93 8.17
N ILE A 80 -14.23 4.53 9.08
CA ILE A 80 -14.56 3.84 10.33
C ILE A 80 -14.43 4.79 11.52
N ASP A 81 -15.22 4.56 12.58
CA ASP A 81 -15.29 5.38 13.81
C ASP A 81 -14.14 5.16 14.80
N ARG A 82 -12.99 4.71 14.30
CA ARG A 82 -11.79 4.49 15.12
C ARG A 82 -10.53 4.85 14.35
N GLY A 83 -9.56 5.42 15.06
CA GLY A 83 -8.20 5.59 14.57
C GLY A 83 -7.45 4.26 14.61
N VAL A 84 -7.00 3.82 13.44
CA VAL A 84 -6.30 2.54 13.23
C VAL A 84 -5.04 2.82 12.40
N PRO A 85 -3.89 2.17 12.70
CA PRO A 85 -2.68 2.33 11.92
C PRO A 85 -2.85 2.00 10.44
N ILE A 86 -2.11 2.71 9.58
CA ILE A 86 -2.05 2.44 8.14
C ILE A 86 -1.52 1.01 7.90
N GLY A 87 -2.08 0.32 6.90
CA GLY A 87 -1.73 -1.06 6.56
C GLY A 87 -2.53 -2.11 7.33
N THR A 88 -3.31 -1.70 8.33
CA THR A 88 -4.13 -2.65 9.11
C THR A 88 -5.28 -3.20 8.26
N LYS A 89 -5.48 -4.52 8.34
CA LYS A 89 -6.56 -5.22 7.63
C LYS A 89 -7.89 -5.06 8.35
N VAL A 90 -8.94 -4.86 7.57
CA VAL A 90 -10.32 -4.67 8.04
C VAL A 90 -11.17 -5.82 7.53
N LEU A 91 -11.92 -6.43 8.44
CA LEU A 91 -12.72 -7.63 8.19
C LEU A 91 -14.20 -7.39 8.47
N SER A 92 -15.03 -8.30 7.97
CA SER A 92 -16.43 -8.44 8.37
C SER A 92 -16.69 -9.93 8.59
N GLY A 93 -16.60 -10.37 9.85
CA GLY A 93 -16.45 -11.80 10.15
C GLY A 93 -15.14 -12.34 9.56
N ASP A 94 -15.23 -13.41 8.78
CA ASP A 94 -14.06 -13.99 8.09
C ASP A 94 -13.74 -13.32 6.74
N VAL A 95 -14.54 -12.35 6.29
CA VAL A 95 -14.35 -11.73 4.98
C VAL A 95 -13.35 -10.59 5.06
N PHE A 96 -12.34 -10.62 4.20
CA PHE A 96 -11.39 -9.52 4.04
C PHE A 96 -12.04 -8.37 3.27
N VAL A 97 -12.24 -7.24 3.93
CA VAL A 97 -12.95 -6.08 3.34
C VAL A 97 -11.98 -5.12 2.66
N GLY A 98 -10.84 -4.86 3.30
CA GLY A 98 -9.98 -3.76 2.89
C GLY A 98 -8.84 -3.46 3.84
N VAL A 99 -8.07 -2.44 3.49
CA VAL A 99 -6.87 -2.02 4.23
C VAL A 99 -6.98 -0.54 4.60
N VAL A 100 -6.52 -0.20 5.81
CA VAL A 100 -6.45 1.20 6.25
C VAL A 100 -5.39 1.95 5.45
N ILE A 101 -5.79 3.02 4.75
CA ILE A 101 -4.92 3.85 3.90
C ILE A 101 -4.57 5.21 4.52
N GLY A 102 -5.22 5.57 5.63
CA GLY A 102 -4.99 6.84 6.32
C GLY A 102 -6.02 7.08 7.40
N GLY A 103 -5.87 8.15 8.16
CA GLY A 103 -6.78 8.45 9.27
C GLY A 103 -6.19 9.42 10.28
N GLY A 104 -7.02 9.79 11.25
CA GLY A 104 -6.61 10.48 12.47
C GLY A 104 -6.78 9.59 13.70
N SER A 105 -6.69 10.17 14.89
CA SER A 105 -6.82 9.45 16.16
C SER A 105 -8.22 8.86 16.40
N SER A 106 -9.26 9.45 15.82
CA SER A 106 -10.67 9.09 16.05
C SER A 106 -11.35 8.42 14.85
N SER A 107 -10.72 8.38 13.69
CA SER A 107 -11.31 7.78 12.49
C SER A 107 -10.23 7.38 11.48
N SER A 108 -10.50 6.34 10.72
CA SER A 108 -9.61 5.86 9.66
C SER A 108 -10.36 5.66 8.36
N LYS A 109 -9.66 5.90 7.26
CA LYS A 109 -10.08 5.63 5.89
C LYS A 109 -9.61 4.24 5.49
N VAL A 110 -10.53 3.44 4.99
CA VAL A 110 -10.29 2.06 4.56
C VAL A 110 -10.55 1.98 3.06
N GLN A 111 -9.54 1.53 2.32
CA GLN A 111 -9.69 1.20 0.91
C GLN A 111 -10.17 -0.24 0.79
N SER A 112 -11.25 -0.44 0.05
CA SER A 112 -11.77 -1.78 -0.24
C SER A 112 -10.80 -2.59 -1.12
N ILE A 113 -10.75 -3.90 -0.90
CA ILE A 113 -10.06 -4.87 -1.80
C ILE A 113 -10.69 -4.94 -3.20
N ALA A 114 -11.94 -4.50 -3.34
CA ALA A 114 -12.63 -4.40 -4.62
C ALA A 114 -12.49 -3.01 -5.23
N SER A 115 -11.73 -2.10 -4.63
CA SER A 115 -11.48 -0.78 -5.23
C SER A 115 -10.69 -0.95 -6.54
N PRO A 116 -11.01 -0.19 -7.61
CA PRO A 116 -10.18 -0.14 -8.81
C PRO A 116 -8.70 0.04 -8.47
N SER A 117 -7.84 -0.70 -9.17
CA SER A 117 -6.37 -0.73 -9.00
C SER A 117 -5.86 -1.12 -7.61
N SER A 118 -6.72 -1.65 -6.73
CA SER A 118 -6.25 -2.27 -5.49
C SER A 118 -5.77 -3.69 -5.77
N HIS A 119 -4.65 -4.08 -5.17
CA HIS A 119 -4.06 -5.41 -5.34
C HIS A 119 -4.17 -6.18 -4.04
N THR A 120 -4.67 -7.41 -4.13
CA THR A 120 -4.86 -8.29 -2.99
C THR A 120 -4.30 -9.67 -3.32
N GLN A 121 -3.31 -10.11 -2.54
CA GLN A 121 -2.81 -11.49 -2.66
C GLN A 121 -3.84 -12.47 -2.11
N GLY A 122 -4.11 -13.52 -2.86
CA GLY A 122 -5.02 -14.58 -2.46
C GLY A 122 -4.56 -15.94 -2.97
N VAL A 123 -5.20 -16.98 -2.48
CA VAL A 123 -4.97 -18.37 -2.85
C VAL A 123 -6.31 -18.99 -3.17
N PHE A 124 -6.39 -19.70 -4.30
CA PHE A 124 -7.52 -20.56 -4.59
C PHE A 124 -7.54 -21.72 -3.57
N GLU A 125 -8.57 -21.79 -2.73
CA GLU A 125 -8.58 -22.68 -1.56
C GLU A 125 -8.44 -24.16 -1.94
N ASN A 126 -9.11 -24.59 -3.01
CA ASN A 126 -9.11 -25.99 -3.45
C ASN A 126 -7.80 -26.41 -4.13
N SER A 127 -7.21 -25.52 -4.94
CA SER A 127 -6.04 -25.84 -5.76
C SER A 127 -4.71 -25.38 -5.14
N GLY A 128 -4.76 -24.53 -4.11
CA GLY A 128 -3.57 -23.97 -3.44
C GLY A 128 -2.80 -22.97 -4.31
N ILE A 129 -3.42 -22.46 -5.37
CA ILE A 129 -2.72 -21.62 -6.36
C ILE A 129 -2.69 -20.17 -5.87
N PRO A 130 -1.51 -19.58 -5.64
CA PRO A 130 -1.40 -18.17 -5.27
C PRO A 130 -1.66 -17.30 -6.50
N SER A 131 -2.34 -16.18 -6.30
CA SER A 131 -2.66 -15.22 -7.35
C SER A 131 -2.81 -13.82 -6.78
N ASP A 132 -2.53 -12.82 -7.62
CA ASP A 132 -2.75 -11.41 -7.28
C ASP A 132 -4.08 -10.94 -7.91
N PHE A 133 -4.96 -10.39 -7.08
CA PHE A 133 -6.31 -9.98 -7.48
C PHE A 133 -6.39 -8.47 -7.54
N GLU A 134 -6.77 -7.95 -8.70
CA GLU A 134 -7.04 -6.53 -8.92
C GLU A 134 -8.52 -6.23 -8.69
N GLY A 135 -8.83 -5.27 -7.82
CA GLY A 135 -10.19 -4.80 -7.63
C GLY A 135 -10.74 -4.07 -8.87
N ARG A 136 -12.02 -4.29 -9.18
CA ARG A 136 -12.71 -3.75 -10.38
C ARG A 136 -13.87 -2.80 -10.05
N GLY A 137 -14.12 -2.53 -8.77
CA GLY A 137 -15.31 -1.83 -8.28
C GLY A 137 -16.49 -2.78 -8.08
N ALA A 138 -17.57 -2.27 -7.49
CA ALA A 138 -18.83 -3.00 -7.28
C ALA A 138 -18.70 -4.37 -6.56
N GLY A 139 -17.65 -4.58 -5.77
CA GLY A 139 -17.39 -5.85 -5.10
C GLY A 139 -16.75 -6.92 -5.99
N LEU A 140 -16.32 -6.56 -7.19
CA LEU A 140 -15.64 -7.45 -8.12
C LEU A 140 -14.12 -7.31 -8.02
N LEU A 141 -13.44 -8.43 -8.20
CA LEU A 141 -12.01 -8.53 -8.39
C LEU A 141 -11.73 -9.35 -9.65
N SER A 142 -10.52 -9.22 -10.20
CA SER A 142 -10.06 -10.09 -11.27
C SER A 142 -8.62 -10.50 -11.11
N THR A 143 -8.29 -11.68 -11.63
CA THR A 143 -6.90 -12.12 -11.78
C THR A 143 -6.71 -12.79 -13.13
N LYS A 144 -5.45 -12.90 -13.58
CA LYS A 144 -5.06 -13.63 -14.78
C LYS A 144 -4.23 -14.84 -14.39
N ILE A 145 -4.66 -16.02 -14.84
CA ILE A 145 -3.95 -17.27 -14.59
C ILE A 145 -3.56 -17.94 -15.91
N PRO A 146 -2.41 -18.64 -16.00
CA PRO A 146 -2.04 -19.40 -17.18
C PRO A 146 -3.10 -20.43 -17.58
N ARG A 147 -3.29 -20.61 -18.89
CA ARG A 147 -4.04 -21.76 -19.42
C ARG A 147 -3.41 -23.07 -18.95
N GLY A 148 -4.26 -24.04 -18.61
CA GLY A 148 -3.86 -25.36 -18.11
C GLY A 148 -3.97 -25.49 -16.59
N ILE A 149 -4.23 -24.40 -15.88
CA ILE A 149 -4.63 -24.44 -14.48
C ILE A 149 -6.12 -24.75 -14.38
N THR A 150 -6.47 -25.71 -13.51
CA THR A 150 -7.87 -26.04 -13.21
C THR A 150 -8.41 -25.08 -12.14
N VAL A 151 -9.36 -24.24 -12.53
CA VAL A 151 -10.20 -23.41 -11.66
C VAL A 151 -11.65 -23.61 -12.09
N ALA A 152 -12.57 -23.65 -11.13
CA ALA A 152 -13.99 -23.77 -11.38
C ALA A 152 -14.76 -22.56 -10.82
N GLU A 153 -15.91 -22.26 -11.43
CA GLU A 153 -16.88 -21.35 -10.83
C GLU A 153 -17.33 -21.89 -9.47
N GLY A 154 -17.45 -20.99 -8.49
CA GLY A 154 -17.71 -21.34 -7.09
C GLY A 154 -16.47 -21.66 -6.26
N ASP A 155 -15.27 -21.75 -6.85
CA ASP A 155 -14.04 -21.87 -6.06
C ASP A 155 -13.90 -20.66 -5.11
N THR A 156 -13.48 -20.93 -3.87
CA THR A 156 -13.28 -19.90 -2.85
C THR A 156 -11.84 -19.40 -2.89
N ILE A 157 -11.68 -18.08 -2.78
CA ILE A 157 -10.38 -17.42 -2.71
C ILE A 157 -10.19 -16.93 -1.28
N VAL A 158 -9.07 -17.30 -0.69
CA VAL A 158 -8.70 -16.91 0.66
C VAL A 158 -7.36 -16.18 0.69
N HIS A 159 -7.22 -15.25 1.61
CA HIS A 159 -5.94 -14.71 2.04
C HIS A 159 -5.50 -15.50 3.27
N ASP A 160 -4.29 -16.08 3.24
CA ASP A 160 -3.76 -16.88 4.35
C ASP A 160 -2.58 -16.16 5.00
N GLU A 161 -2.79 -15.64 6.20
CA GLU A 161 -1.77 -15.07 7.07
C GLU A 161 -1.95 -15.63 8.50
N GLY A 162 -2.00 -16.96 8.63
CA GLY A 162 -2.22 -17.66 9.91
C GLY A 162 -3.70 -17.74 10.33
N ARG A 163 -4.56 -16.92 9.71
CA ARG A 163 -6.01 -17.08 9.65
C ARG A 163 -6.44 -17.01 8.19
N LYS A 164 -7.33 -17.90 7.76
CA LYS A 164 -7.97 -17.85 6.45
C LYS A 164 -8.99 -16.71 6.43
N LEU A 165 -8.80 -15.76 5.53
CA LEU A 165 -9.72 -14.64 5.31
C LEU A 165 -10.33 -14.77 3.92
N ILE A 166 -11.65 -14.78 3.81
CA ILE A 166 -12.36 -14.92 2.54
C ILE A 166 -12.24 -13.63 1.74
N ILE A 167 -11.72 -13.72 0.52
CA ILE A 167 -11.71 -12.62 -0.45
C ILE A 167 -13.02 -12.65 -1.26
N GLY A 168 -13.38 -13.84 -1.74
CA GLY A 168 -14.56 -14.03 -2.57
C GLY A 168 -14.64 -15.40 -3.21
N THR A 169 -15.58 -15.55 -4.13
CA THR A 169 -15.81 -16.76 -4.90
C THR A 169 -15.69 -16.48 -6.39
N VAL A 170 -15.16 -17.44 -7.16
CA VAL A 170 -15.12 -17.36 -8.62
C VAL A 170 -16.54 -17.25 -9.15
N ALA A 171 -16.82 -16.14 -9.82
CA ALA A 171 -18.12 -15.85 -10.41
C ALA A 171 -18.17 -16.17 -11.91
N GLU A 172 -17.07 -15.96 -12.62
CA GLU A 172 -16.99 -16.17 -14.06
C GLU A 172 -15.54 -16.46 -14.49
N ILE A 173 -15.37 -17.34 -15.48
CA ILE A 173 -14.08 -17.62 -16.11
C ILE A 173 -14.15 -17.19 -17.58
N ILE A 174 -13.44 -16.12 -17.91
CA ILE A 174 -13.37 -15.59 -19.27
C ILE A 174 -12.20 -16.26 -19.99
N ASP A 175 -12.55 -17.10 -20.96
CA ASP A 175 -11.61 -17.79 -21.84
C ASP A 175 -11.69 -17.21 -23.26
N ILE A 176 -10.64 -16.46 -23.66
CA ILE A 176 -10.48 -15.94 -25.01
C ILE A 176 -9.38 -16.70 -25.72
N LEU A 177 -9.69 -17.57 -26.69
CA LEU A 177 -8.75 -18.50 -27.36
C LEU A 177 -7.38 -17.92 -27.75
N SER A 178 -7.31 -16.63 -28.09
CA SER A 178 -6.07 -15.94 -28.49
C SER A 178 -5.21 -15.43 -27.32
N ASP A 179 -5.75 -15.32 -26.10
CA ASP A 179 -5.03 -14.89 -24.90
C ASP A 179 -4.45 -16.12 -24.18
N PRO A 180 -3.13 -16.23 -23.91
CA PRO A 180 -2.57 -17.36 -23.16
C PRO A 180 -2.99 -17.43 -21.69
N PHE A 181 -3.73 -16.43 -21.19
CA PHE A 181 -4.27 -16.36 -19.84
C PHE A 181 -5.79 -16.50 -19.82
N LEU A 182 -6.30 -17.10 -18.74
CA LEU A 182 -7.70 -17.06 -18.35
C LEU A 182 -7.90 -15.84 -17.44
N THR A 183 -8.94 -15.05 -17.70
CA THR A 183 -9.33 -13.98 -16.80
C THR A 183 -10.40 -14.49 -15.85
N ILE A 184 -10.09 -14.53 -14.56
CA ILE A 184 -10.98 -15.02 -13.52
C ILE A 184 -11.65 -13.83 -12.88
N ILE A 185 -12.98 -13.82 -12.84
CA ILE A 185 -13.77 -12.82 -12.13
C ILE A 185 -14.16 -13.40 -10.77
N VAL A 186 -13.88 -12.64 -9.71
CA VAL A 186 -14.18 -13.01 -8.34
C VAL A 186 -15.17 -12.01 -7.75
N GLN A 187 -16.22 -12.52 -7.12
CA GLN A 187 -17.22 -11.73 -6.43
C GLN A 187 -16.95 -11.77 -4.93
N SER A 188 -16.78 -10.59 -4.32
CA SER A 188 -16.74 -10.46 -2.87
C SER A 188 -18.12 -10.80 -2.27
N PRO A 189 -18.19 -11.54 -1.15
CA PRO A 189 -19.45 -12.00 -0.57
C PRO A 189 -20.17 -10.89 0.19
N ILE A 190 -19.50 -9.75 0.41
CA ILE A 190 -20.06 -8.60 1.12
C ILE A 190 -20.27 -7.42 0.17
N ASN A 191 -21.39 -6.73 0.38
CA ASN A 191 -21.65 -5.47 -0.29
C ASN A 191 -21.17 -4.32 0.59
N ILE A 192 -20.15 -3.59 0.12
CA ILE A 192 -19.56 -2.46 0.84
C ILE A 192 -20.59 -1.35 1.07
N THR A 193 -21.59 -1.19 0.19
CA THR A 193 -22.63 -0.16 0.35
C THR A 193 -23.52 -0.42 1.57
N THR A 194 -23.77 -1.69 1.90
CA THR A 194 -24.61 -2.09 3.04
C THR A 194 -23.82 -2.41 4.30
N LEU A 195 -22.48 -2.45 4.22
CA LEU A 195 -21.58 -2.74 5.33
C LEU A 195 -21.75 -1.73 6.49
N LYS A 196 -21.93 -2.22 7.71
CA LYS A 196 -22.12 -1.38 8.91
C LYS A 196 -21.09 -1.66 9.99
N ASN A 197 -20.85 -2.93 10.28
CA ASN A 197 -19.94 -3.37 11.33
C ASN A 197 -18.70 -3.97 10.69
N ILE A 198 -17.55 -3.70 11.28
CA ILE A 198 -16.27 -4.24 10.85
C ILE A 198 -15.47 -4.73 12.05
N GLU A 199 -14.47 -5.54 11.78
CA GLU A 199 -13.47 -6.00 12.73
C GLU A 199 -12.08 -5.55 12.26
N ILE A 200 -11.22 -5.20 13.20
CA ILE A 200 -9.84 -4.81 12.93
C ILE A 200 -8.95 -6.00 13.23
N LEU A 201 -8.21 -6.48 12.22
CA LEU A 201 -7.23 -7.54 12.42
C LEU A 201 -5.97 -6.95 13.04
N THR A 202 -5.77 -7.23 14.32
CA THR A 202 -4.54 -6.90 15.05
C THR A 202 -3.64 -8.14 15.03
N LEU A 203 -2.43 -7.98 14.51
CA LEU A 203 -1.39 -9.02 14.51
C LEU A 203 -0.62 -9.01 15.83
#